data_AF-A0A9D0ZKG0-F1
#
_entry.id   AF-A0A9D0ZKG0-F1
#
_cell.length_a   1.000
_cell.length_b   1.000
_cell.length_c   1.000
_cell.angle_alpha   90.00
_cell.angle_beta   90.00
_cell.angle_gamma   90.00
#
_symmetry.space_group_name_H-M   'P 1'
#
loop_
_entity.id
_entity.type
_entity.pdbx_description
1 polymer ?
#
loop_
_entity_poly.entity_id
_entity_poly.type
_entity_poly.pdbx_seq_one_letter_code
_entity_poly.pdbx_strand_id
1 'polypeptide(L)' 'MIGTIVALVVGLAVLCGGVYYFIKEKNDRESRKIYGVVTAAGAVIIAFVVVRVLVAGF' A
#
# COMPACT_ATOMS: atom_id res chain seq x y z
N MET A 1 11.49 1.74 -15.65
CA MET A 1 11.24 3.17 -15.31
C MET A 1 9.76 3.57 -15.19
N ILE A 2 9.00 3.90 -16.25
CA ILE A 2 7.65 4.49 -16.09
C ILE A 2 6.64 3.57 -15.37
N GLY A 3 6.60 2.28 -15.70
CA GLY A 3 5.70 1.32 -15.03
C GLY A 3 6.04 1.12 -13.55
N THR A 4 7.32 1.19 -13.19
CA THR A 4 7.78 1.11 -11.80
C THR A 4 7.30 2.31 -11.01
N ILE A 5 7.45 3.52 -11.56
CA ILE A 5 7.02 4.77 -10.93
C ILE A 5 5.51 4.76 -10.69
N VAL A 6 4.72 4.37 -11.70
CA VAL A 6 3.25 4.26 -11.58
C VAL A 6 2.87 3.26 -10.48
N ALA A 7 3.47 2.07 -10.48
CA ALA A 7 3.21 1.06 -9.46
C ALA A 7 3.57 1.55 -8.04
N LEU A 8 4.65 2.31 -7.90
CA LEU A 8 5.10 2.87 -6.63
C LEU A 8 4.12 3.95 -6.12
N VAL A 9 3.67 4.85 -7.00
CA VAL A 9 2.69 5.89 -6.67
C VAL A 9 1.35 5.27 -6.26
N VAL A 10 0.86 4.27 -7.01
CA VAL A 10 -0.38 3.56 -6.66
C VAL A 10 -0.23 2.81 -5.33
N GLY A 11 0.89 2.08 -5.14
CA GLY A 11 1.17 1.38 -3.89
C GLY A 11 1.20 2.32 -2.68
N LEU A 12 1.86 3.48 -2.81
CA LEU A 12 1.87 4.52 -1.79
C LEU A 12 0.47 5.09 -1.51
N ALA A 13 -0.31 5.38 -2.55
CA ALA A 13 -1.67 5.89 -2.36
C ALA A 13 -2.57 4.90 -1.61
N VAL A 14 -2.49 3.60 -1.96
CA VAL A 14 -3.25 2.53 -1.30
C VAL A 14 -2.78 2.35 0.15
N LEU A 15 -1.47 2.34 0.40
CA LEU A 15 -0.93 2.20 1.74
C LEU A 15 -1.30 3.39 2.63
N CYS A 16 -1.06 4.62 2.17
CA CYS A 16 -1.38 5.85 2.91
C CYS A 16 -2.89 5.96 3.16
N GLY A 17 -3.72 5.70 2.15
CA GLY A 17 -5.17 5.69 2.28
C GLY A 17 -5.64 4.63 3.28
N GLY A 18 -5.17 3.39 3.13
CA GLY A 18 -5.47 2.30 4.07
C GLY A 18 -5.10 2.67 5.51
N VAL A 19 -3.87 3.14 5.75
CA VAL A 19 -3.40 3.53 7.09
C VAL A 19 -4.23 4.69 7.65
N TYR A 20 -4.50 5.72 6.84
CA TYR A 20 -5.27 6.88 7.26
C TYR A 20 -6.66 6.47 7.75
N TYR A 21 -7.39 5.69 6.95
CA TYR A 21 -8.74 5.25 7.33
C TYR A 21 -8.73 4.18 8.42
N PHE A 22 -7.68 3.36 8.51
CA PHE A 22 -7.51 2.40 9.61
C PHE A 22 -7.39 3.10 10.97
N ILE A 23 -6.68 4.24 11.03
CA ILE A 23 -6.55 5.04 12.25
C ILE A 23 -7.80 5.88 12.49
N LYS A 24 -8.38 6.46 11.43
CA LYS A 24 -9.57 7.32 11.51
C LYS A 24 -10.79 6.55 12.01
N GLU A 25 -11.06 5.36 11.47
CA GLU A 25 -12.22 4.52 11.80
C GLU A 25 -11.96 3.63 13.02
N LYS A 26 -11.15 4.07 13.99
CA LYS A 26 -10.74 3.25 15.15
C LYS A 26 -11.90 2.65 15.97
N ASN A 27 -13.05 3.34 15.98
CA ASN A 27 -14.23 2.96 16.75
C ASN A 27 -15.11 1.93 16.03
N ASP A 28 -14.95 1.77 14.70
CA ASP A 28 -15.66 0.77 13.91
C ASP A 28 -14.74 -0.41 13.59
N ARG A 29 -15.07 -1.56 14.20
CA ARG A 29 -14.29 -2.79 14.08
C ARG A 29 -14.41 -3.44 12.71
N GLU A 30 -15.52 -3.26 12.01
CA GLU A 30 -15.71 -3.80 10.66
C GLU A 30 -14.92 -2.98 9.65
N SER A 31 -15.06 -1.66 9.72
CA SER A 31 -14.28 -0.72 8.89
C SER A 31 -12.78 -0.92 9.07
N ARG A 32 -12.29 -1.08 10.31
CA ARG A 32 -10.86 -1.37 10.53
C ARG A 32 -10.37 -2.66 9.89
N LYS A 33 -11.19 -3.71 9.79
CA LYS A 33 -10.77 -4.93 9.07
C LYS A 33 -10.55 -4.63 7.59
N ILE A 34 -11.47 -3.90 6.96
CA ILE A 34 -11.38 -3.53 5.55
C ILE A 34 -10.13 -2.69 5.31
N TYR A 35 -9.97 -1.60 6.06
CA TYR A 35 -8.81 -0.71 5.89
C TYR A 35 -7.49 -1.39 6.26
N GLY A 36 -7.50 -2.34 7.20
CA GLY A 36 -6.33 -3.15 7.52
C GLY A 36 -5.91 -4.05 6.36
N VAL A 37 -6.88 -4.68 5.67
CA VAL A 37 -6.61 -5.46 4.45
C VAL A 37 -6.09 -4.55 3.33
N VAL A 38 -6.67 -3.36 3.17
CA VAL A 38 -6.23 -2.36 2.19
C VAL A 38 -4.79 -1.90 2.47
N THR A 39 -4.44 -1.61 3.73
CA THR A 39 -3.07 -1.30 4.14
C THR A 39 -2.12 -2.45 3.84
N ALA A 40 -2.49 -3.69 4.17
CA ALA A 40 -1.67 -4.85 3.90
C ALA A 40 -1.43 -5.05 2.40
N ALA A 41 -2.46 -4.88 1.57
CA ALA A 41 -2.34 -4.95 0.11
C ALA A 41 -1.40 -3.85 -0.42
N GLY A 42 -1.53 -2.61 0.05
CA GLY A 42 -0.61 -1.52 -0.29
C GLY A 42 0.83 -1.84 0.09
N ALA A 43 1.06 -2.44 1.27
CA ALA A 43 2.38 -2.83 1.73
C ALA A 43 3.00 -3.92 0.85
N VAL A 44 2.22 -4.91 0.43
CA VAL A 44 2.67 -5.97 -0.47
C VAL A 44 3.05 -5.41 -1.85
N ILE A 45 2.26 -4.47 -2.39
CA ILE A 45 2.57 -3.81 -3.66
C ILE A 45 3.90 -3.05 -3.57
N ILE A 46 4.10 -2.25 -2.51
CA ILE A 46 5.35 -1.52 -2.30
C ILE A 46 6.52 -2.50 -2.14
N ALA A 47 6.37 -3.54 -1.32
CA ALA A 47 7.41 -4.54 -1.11
C ALA A 47 7.82 -5.22 -2.43
N PHE A 48 6.84 -5.60 -3.26
CA PHE A 48 7.10 -6.18 -4.57
C PHE A 48 7.86 -5.20 -5.48
N VAL A 49 7.45 -3.94 -5.54
CA VAL A 49 8.12 -2.91 -6.34
C VAL A 49 9.55 -2.69 -5.86
N VAL A 50 9.77 -2.61 -4.54
CA VAL A 50 11.10 -2.44 -3.93
C VAL A 50 11.99 -3.64 -4.26
N VAL A 51 11.52 -4.87 -4.07
CA VAL A 51 12.27 -6.08 -4.41
C VAL A 51 12.61 -6.10 -5.90
N ARG A 52 11.66 -5.76 -6.77
CA ARG A 52 11.90 -5.69 -8.21
C ARG A 52 12.99 -4.68 -8.56
N VAL A 53 12.95 -3.48 -7.96
CA VAL A 53 13.97 -2.44 -8.16
C VAL A 53 15.35 -2.90 -7.68
N LEU A 54 15.41 -3.58 -6.53
CA LEU A 54 16.67 -4.09 -5.98
C LEU A 54 17.28 -5.22 -6.82
N VAL A 55 16.44 -6.13 -7.34
CA VAL A 55 16.90 -7.31 -8.10
C VAL A 55 17.18 -7.00 -9.57
N ALA A 56 16.29 -6.24 -10.22
CA ALA A 56 16.36 -5.98 -11.66
C ALA A 56 17.02 -4.64 -12.02
N GLY A 57 17.30 -3.78 -11.04
CA GLY A 57 17.72 -2.40 -11.28
C GLY A 57 16.56 -1.50 -11.72
N PHE A 58 16.88 -0.25 -12.08
CA PHE A 58 15.92 0.82 -12.37
C PHE A 58 15.57 0.96 -13.87
#